data_AF-T1C7S1-F1
#
_entry.id   AF-T1C7S1-F1
#
_cell.length_a   1.000
_cell.length_b   1.000
_cell.length_c   1.000
_cell.angle_alpha   90.00
_cell.angle_beta   90.00
_cell.angle_gamma   90.00
#
_symmetry.space_group_name_H-M   'P 1'
#
loop_
_entity.id
_entity.type
_entity.pdbx_description
1 polymer ?
#
loop_
_entity_poly.entity_id
_entity_poly.type
_entity_poly.pdbx_seq_one_letter_code
_entity_poly.pdbx_strand_id
1 'polypeptide(L)' 'MRMLIEGAHEAGRTVGICGQGPSVYPEFAEFLVREGIDSISLNADTVVPTIRTIASLEQRIKLHGLRVGRTGRRDD' A
#
# COMPACT_ATOMS: atom_id res chain seq x y z
N MET A 1 7.04 5.00 10.25
CA MET A 1 6.90 3.88 9.29
C MET A 1 7.47 4.23 7.93
N ARG A 2 7.07 5.35 7.32
CA ARG A 2 7.64 5.87 6.06
C ARG A 2 9.17 5.79 5.95
N MET A 3 9.90 6.38 6.90
CA MET A 3 11.37 6.34 6.94
C MET A 3 11.95 4.91 6.90
N LEU A 4 11.29 3.94 7.54
CA LEU A 4 11.74 2.55 7.52
C LEU A 4 11.56 1.92 6.14
N ILE A 5 10.43 2.22 5.49
CA ILE A 5 10.11 1.69 4.16
C ILE A 5 11.05 2.30 3.12
N GLU A 6 11.17 3.63 3.11
CA GLU A 6 12.08 4.34 2.21
C GLU A 6 13.53 3.87 2.41
N GLY A 7 14.02 3.80 3.66
CA GLY A 7 15.39 3.34 3.92
C GLY A 7 15.64 1.87 3.52
N ALA A 8 14.66 0.98 3.66
CA ALA A 8 14.78 -0.40 3.19
C ALA A 8 14.88 -0.46 1.66
N HIS A 9 14.03 0.28 0.96
CA HIS A 9 14.04 0.35 -0.50
C HIS A 9 15.30 1.00 -1.05
N GLU A 10 15.81 2.07 -0.42
CA GLU A 10 17.09 2.69 -0.75
C GLU A 10 18.26 1.71 -0.61
N ALA A 11 18.19 0.81 0.37
CA ALA A 11 19.15 -0.28 0.55
C ALA A 11 18.92 -1.49 -0.37
N GLY A 12 17.93 -1.43 -1.27
CA GLY A 12 17.54 -2.55 -2.14
C GLY A 12 17.00 -3.76 -1.38
N ARG A 13 16.36 -3.54 -0.22
CA ARG A 13 15.80 -4.58 0.64
C ARG A 13 14.28 -4.47 0.71
N THR A 14 13.62 -5.61 0.82
CA THR A 14 12.18 -5.69 1.08
C THR A 14 11.90 -5.44 2.57
N VAL A 15 10.74 -4.89 2.87
CA VAL A 15 10.25 -4.64 4.23
C VAL A 15 8.83 -5.16 4.42
N GLY A 16 8.59 -5.72 5.61
CA GLY A 16 7.26 -6.19 6.00
C GLY A 16 6.97 -5.90 7.46
N ILE A 17 5.69 -5.98 7.83
CA ILE A 17 5.23 -5.77 9.21
C ILE A 17 4.38 -6.96 9.69
N CYS A 18 4.54 -7.30 10.96
CA CYS A 18 3.71 -8.27 11.67
C CYS A 18 3.08 -7.65 12.92
N GLY A 19 2.03 -8.28 13.44
CA GLY A 19 1.32 -7.85 14.64
C GLY A 19 -0.17 -7.61 14.41
N GLN A 20 -0.88 -7.24 15.48
CA GLN A 20 -2.34 -7.08 15.44
C GLN A 20 -2.78 -5.81 14.70
N GLY A 21 -1.94 -4.77 14.65
CA GLY A 21 -2.26 -3.47 14.04
C GLY A 21 -2.94 -3.56 12.66
N PRO A 22 -2.31 -4.16 11.63
CA PRO A 22 -2.92 -4.26 10.30
C PRO A 22 -4.11 -5.22 10.23
N SER A 23 -4.29 -6.11 11.21
CA SER A 23 -5.45 -7.00 11.30
C SER A 23 -6.67 -6.31 11.92
N VAL A 24 -6.45 -5.41 12.87
CA VAL A 24 -7.51 -4.71 13.61
C VAL A 24 -7.91 -3.41 12.92
N TYR A 25 -6.97 -2.74 12.25
CA TYR A 25 -7.16 -1.42 11.64
C TYR A 25 -6.92 -1.48 10.12
N PRO A 26 -7.96 -1.69 9.30
CA PRO A 26 -7.83 -1.72 7.84
C PRO A 26 -7.21 -0.44 7.27
N GLU A 27 -7.49 0.72 7.86
CA GLU A 27 -6.91 2.01 7.49
C GLU A 27 -5.39 2.03 7.69
N PHE A 28 -4.86 1.27 8.63
CA PHE A 28 -3.43 1.12 8.81
C PHE A 28 -2.82 0.25 7.72
N ALA A 29 -3.50 -0.84 7.32
CA ALA A 29 -3.08 -1.62 6.15
C ALA A 29 -3.11 -0.78 4.86
N GLU A 30 -4.15 0.04 4.66
CA GLU A 30 -4.23 0.98 3.55
C GLU A 30 -3.08 2.00 3.55
N PHE A 31 -2.77 2.56 4.72
CA PHE A 31 -1.63 3.47 4.89
C PHE A 31 -0.32 2.79 4.49
N LEU A 32 -0.05 1.59 5.00
CA LEU A 32 1.17 0.84 4.68
C LEU A 32 1.31 0.56 3.18
N VAL A 33 0.21 0.22 2.50
CA VAL A 33 0.19 0.01 1.05
C VAL A 33 0.48 1.31 0.29
N ARG A 34 -0.06 2.46 0.74
CA ARG A 34 0.24 3.77 0.13
C ARG A 34 1.70 4.18 0.30
N GLU A 35 2.29 3.85 1.44
CA GLU A 35 3.72 4.09 1.71
C GLU A 35 4.63 3.09 0.97
N GLY A 36 4.06 2.07 0.33
CA GLY A 36 4.81 1.13 -0.51
C GLY A 36 5.36 -0.10 0.22
N ILE A 37 4.75 -0.56 1.31
CA ILE A 37 5.23 -1.78 1.98
C ILE A 37 5.19 -3.01 1.05
N ASP A 38 6.17 -3.91 1.16
CA ASP A 38 6.23 -5.10 0.31
C ASP A 38 5.36 -6.25 0.84
N SER A 39 5.18 -6.33 2.16
CA SER A 39 4.41 -7.41 2.78
C SER A 39 3.76 -7.03 4.11
N ILE A 40 2.58 -7.60 4.37
CA ILE A 40 1.84 -7.43 5.63
C ILE A 40 1.42 -8.81 6.12
N SER A 41 1.74 -9.15 7.37
CA SER A 41 1.23 -10.35 8.04
C SER A 41 -0.06 -10.03 8.79
N LEU A 42 -1.08 -10.88 8.59
CA LEU A 42 -2.43 -10.70 9.11
C LEU A 42 -2.88 -11.95 9.86
N ASN A 43 -3.82 -11.78 10.78
CA ASN A 43 -4.56 -12.91 11.36
C ASN A 43 -5.39 -13.61 10.27
N ALA A 44 -5.49 -14.93 10.34
CA ALA A 44 -6.11 -15.74 9.28
C ALA A 44 -7.57 -15.33 8.99
N ASP A 45 -8.32 -14.91 10.00
CA ASP A 45 -9.70 -14.44 9.90
C ASP A 45 -9.83 -13.08 9.21
N THR A 46 -8.79 -12.25 9.24
CA THR A 46 -8.81 -10.90 8.65
C THR A 46 -8.18 -10.83 7.25
N VAL A 47 -7.50 -11.89 6.79
CA VAL A 47 -6.84 -11.95 5.48
C VAL A 47 -7.80 -11.57 4.33
N VAL A 48 -8.95 -12.24 4.24
CA VAL A 48 -9.90 -12.05 3.13
C VAL A 48 -10.49 -10.63 3.08
N PRO A 49 -11.06 -10.08 4.18
CA PRO A 49 -11.58 -8.71 4.14
C PRO A 49 -10.48 -7.68 3.87
N THR A 50 -9.30 -7.83 4.47
CA THR A 50 -8.18 -6.89 4.26
C THR A 50 -7.67 -6.91 2.83
N ILE A 51 -7.52 -8.08 2.19
CA ILE A 51 -7.12 -8.15 0.78
C ILE A 51 -8.13 -7.46 -0.14
N ARG A 52 -9.44 -7.58 0.13
CA ARG A 52 -10.47 -6.89 -0.66
C ARG A 52 -10.36 -5.37 -0.55
N THR A 53 -10.10 -4.87 0.65
CA THR A 53 -9.86 -3.45 0.92
C THR A 53 -8.61 -2.96 0.18
N ILE A 54 -7.49 -3.68 0.31
CA ILE A 54 -6.22 -3.36 -0.36
C ILE A 54 -6.40 -3.37 -1.88
N ALA A 55 -7.04 -4.39 -2.45
CA ALA A 55 -7.26 -4.47 -3.89
C ALA A 55 -8.08 -3.27 -4.39
N SER A 56 -9.13 -2.88 -3.66
CA SER A 56 -9.95 -1.70 -3.99
C SER A 56 -9.13 -0.41 -3.93
N LEU A 57 -8.27 -0.28 -2.92
CA LEU A 57 -7.34 0.84 -2.79
C LEU A 57 -6.34 0.91 -3.95
N GLU A 58 -5.70 -0.20 -4.30
CA GLU A 58 -4.75 -0.27 -5.40
C GLU A 58 -5.38 0.13 -6.73
N GLN A 59 -6.63 -0.29 -6.99
CA GLN A 59 -7.38 0.14 -8.17
C GLN A 59 -7.63 1.66 -8.17
N ARG A 60 -7.96 2.24 -7.01
CA ARG A 60 -8.12 3.70 -6.87
C ARG A 60 -6.81 4.44 -7.12
N ILE A 61 -5.69 3.95 -6.60
CA ILE A 61 -4.35 4.52 -6.82
C ILE A 61 -3.99 4.47 -8.31
N LYS A 62 -4.17 3.31 -8.96
CA LYS A 62 -3.94 3.14 -10.41
C LYS A 62 -4.79 4.10 -11.23
N LEU A 63 -6.10 4.17 -10.96
CA LEU A 63 -7.02 5.07 -11.66
C LEU A 63 -6.65 6.55 -11.46
N HIS A 64 -6.27 6.94 -10.23
CA HIS A 64 -5.79 8.29 -9.95
C HIS A 64 -4.53 8.61 -10.77
N GLY A 65 -3.54 7.71 -10.79
CA GLY A 65 -2.33 7.86 -11.60
C GLY A 65 -2.63 8.02 -13.10
N LEU A 66 -3.57 7.23 -13.63
CA LEU A 66 -4.00 7.35 -15.02
C LEU A 66 -4.69 8.69 -15.34
N ARG A 67 -5.45 9.24 -14.38
CA ARG A 67 -6.10 10.55 -14.54
C ARG A 67 -5.09 11.70 -14.49
N VAL A 68 -4.17 11.67 -13.53
CA VAL A 68 -3.09 12.67 -13.41
C VAL A 68 -2.17 12.64 -14.64
N GLY A 69 -1.78 11.45 -15.10
CA GLY A 69 -0.92 11.30 -16.29
C GLY A 69 -1.58 11.73 -17.61
N ARG A 70 -2.91 11.78 -17.69
CA ARG A 70 -3.64 12.29 -18.87
C ARG A 70 -3.72 13.82 -18.93
N THR A 71 -3.67 14.51 -17.80
CA THR A 71 -3.66 15.99 -17.77
C THR A 71 -2.30 16.56 -18.16
N GLY A 72 -1.20 15.82 -17.96
CA GLY A 72 0.16 16.23 -18.35
C GLY A 72 0.59 15.90 -19.79
N ARG A 73 -0.30 15.38 -20.65
CA ARG A 73 -0.05 15.12 -22.09
C ARG A 73 -0.94 16.00 -22.98
N ARG A 74 -1.01 17.30 -22.69
CA ARG A 74 -1.47 18.29 -23.65
C ARG A 74 -0.34 19.29 -23.88
N ASP A 75 0.08 19.33 -25.14
CA ASP A 75 0.77 20.40 -25.85
C ASP A 75 2.31 20.43 -25.76
N ASP A 76 2.94 19.58 -26.58
CA ASP A 76 4.13 19.91 -27.37
C ASP A 76 3.74 20.10 -28.85
#